data_AF-A0AAD6FTW0-F1
#
_entry.id   AF-A0AAD6FTW0-F1
#
_cell.length_a   1.000
_cell.length_b   1.000
_cell.length_c   1.000
_cell.angle_alpha   90.00
_cell.angle_beta   90.00
_cell.angle_gamma   90.00
#
_symmetry.space_group_name_H-M   'P 1'
#
loop_
_entity.id
_entity.type
_entity.pdbx_description
1 polymer ?
#
loop_
_entity_poly.entity_id
_entity_poly.type
_entity_poly.pdbx_seq_one_letter_code
_entity_poly.pdbx_strand_id
1 'polypeptide(L)' 'MVPSKLARHFSTKHPSYNSKDIEYFQRLKSQNEKQSQRMLSSLRVSDKAQEASCLVAELIAKAKKAHTIAKNLILPA' A
#
# COMPACT_ATOMS: atom_id res chain seq x y z
N MET A 1 8.12 7.71 22.94
CA MET A 1 8.79 9.00 23.26
C MET A 1 8.54 9.32 24.73
N VAL A 2 9.47 9.97 25.42
CA VAL A 2 9.19 10.50 26.77
C VAL A 2 8.30 11.76 26.68
N PRO A 3 7.51 12.10 27.71
CA PRO A 3 6.53 13.20 27.65
C PRO A 3 7.13 14.55 27.22
N SER A 4 8.29 14.91 27.75
CA SER A 4 8.99 16.17 27.39
C SER A 4 9.39 16.24 25.91
N LYS A 5 9.82 15.12 25.33
CA LYS A 5 10.15 15.02 23.90
C LYS A 5 8.89 15.11 23.04
N LEU A 6 7.78 14.51 23.49
CA LEU A 6 6.52 14.55 22.77
C LEU A 6 5.92 15.96 22.74
N ALA A 7 5.89 16.65 23.89
CA ALA A 7 5.45 18.03 23.98
C ALA A 7 6.25 18.97 23.06
N ARG A 8 7.59 18.85 23.08
CA ARG A 8 8.45 19.61 22.16
C ARG A 8 8.19 19.27 20.68
N HIS A 9 7.90 18.01 20.37
CA HIS A 9 7.61 17.59 19.00
C HIS A 9 6.30 18.20 18.49
N PHE A 10 5.25 18.22 19.32
CA PHE A 10 4.02 18.91 18.97
C PHE A 10 4.24 20.42 18.84
N SER A 11 5.00 21.06 19.72
CA SER A 11 5.22 22.51 19.58
C SER A 11 6.08 22.90 18.37
N THR A 12 7.04 22.08 17.96
CA THR A 12 8.01 22.43 16.91
C THR A 12 7.71 21.85 15.52
N LYS A 13 7.08 20.68 15.45
CA LYS A 13 6.85 19.95 14.19
C LYS A 13 5.38 19.84 13.81
N HIS A 14 4.50 19.70 14.81
CA HIS A 14 3.07 19.60 14.56
C HIS A 14 2.23 20.45 15.53
N PRO A 15 2.28 21.79 15.40
CA PRO A 15 1.61 22.70 16.34
C PRO A 15 0.10 22.46 16.45
N SER A 16 -0.52 21.97 15.37
CA SER A 16 -1.94 21.61 15.31
C SER A 16 -2.35 20.48 16.25
N TYR A 17 -1.41 19.65 16.72
CA TYR A 17 -1.66 18.55 17.64
C TYR A 17 -1.39 18.89 19.11
N ASN A 18 -0.80 20.05 19.40
CA ASN A 18 -0.35 20.42 20.74
C ASN A 18 -1.49 20.56 21.76
N SER A 19 -2.70 20.91 21.30
CA SER A 19 -3.90 21.08 22.13
C SER A 19 -4.92 19.95 21.97
N LYS A 20 -4.56 18.85 21.29
CA LYS A 20 -5.47 17.71 21.09
C LYS A 20 -5.44 16.79 22.31
N ASP A 21 -6.61 16.27 22.64
CA ASP A 21 -6.80 15.33 23.74
C ASP A 21 -6.45 13.89 23.35
N ILE A 22 -6.44 13.01 24.34
CA ILE A 22 -6.13 11.59 24.14
C ILE A 22 -7.17 10.92 23.24
N GLU A 23 -8.45 11.30 23.36
CA GLU A 23 -9.55 10.75 22.56
C GLU A 23 -9.36 11.03 21.06
N TYR A 24 -8.88 12.23 20.70
CA TYR A 24 -8.51 12.54 19.33
C TYR A 24 -7.50 11.53 18.77
N PHE A 25 -6.44 11.21 19.51
CA PHE A 25 -5.41 10.28 19.05
C PHE A 25 -5.90 8.83 19.01
N GLN A 26 -6.77 8.42 19.94
CA GLN A 26 -7.40 7.10 19.90
C GLN A 26 -8.26 6.93 18.63
N ARG A 27 -9.05 7.95 18.28
CA ARG A 27 -9.83 7.96 17.04
C ARG A 27 -8.92 7.97 15.81
N LEU A 28 -7.88 8.80 15.80
CA LEU A 28 -6.93 8.88 14.70
C LEU A 28 -6.24 7.52 14.47
N LYS A 29 -5.84 6.83 15.54
CA LYS A 29 -5.30 5.47 15.47
C LYS A 29 -6.27 4.51 14.79
N SER A 30 -7.53 4.46 15.23
CA SER A 30 -8.55 3.57 14.64
C SER A 30 -8.80 3.89 13.16
N GLN A 31 -8.82 5.17 12.78
CA GLN A 31 -8.95 5.59 11.38
C GLN A 31 -7.77 5.13 10.54
N ASN A 32 -6.55 5.29 11.05
CA ASN A 32 -5.32 4.87 10.37
C ASN A 32 -5.26 3.35 10.19
N GLU A 33 -5.68 2.57 11.19
CA GLU A 33 -5.78 1.11 11.09
C GLU A 33 -6.78 0.70 10.00
N LYS A 34 -7.97 1.31 9.97
CA LYS A 34 -8.97 1.06 8.92
C LYS A 34 -8.46 1.44 7.53
N GLN A 35 -7.73 2.55 7.42
CA GLN A 35 -7.13 2.98 6.16
C GLN A 35 -6.07 1.98 5.69
N SER A 36 -5.19 1.52 6.58
CA SER A 36 -4.17 0.51 6.28
C SER A 36 -4.80 -0.79 5.77
N GLN A 37 -5.84 -1.29 6.45
CA GLN A 37 -6.55 -2.49 6.01
C GLN A 37 -7.19 -2.33 4.63
N ARG A 38 -7.80 -1.17 4.35
CA ARG A 38 -8.34 -0.87 3.02
C ARG A 38 -7.25 -0.87 1.95
N MET A 39 -6.10 -0.25 2.23
CA MET A 39 -4.97 -0.23 1.31
C MET A 39 -4.48 -1.66 1.00
N LEU A 40 -4.31 -2.51 2.02
CA LEU A 40 -3.93 -3.91 1.83
C LEU A 40 -4.96 -4.68 1.00
N SER A 41 -6.25 -4.47 1.27
CA SER A 41 -7.32 -5.13 0.50
C SER A 41 -7.33 -4.70 -0.97
N SER A 42 -7.03 -3.43 -1.27
CA SER A 42 -6.95 -2.93 -2.65
C SER A 42 -5.73 -3.43 -3.41
N LEU A 43 -4.65 -3.78 -2.71
CA LEU A 43 -3.44 -4.35 -3.30
C LEU A 43 -3.49 -5.88 -3.41
N ARG A 44 -4.49 -6.51 -2.79
CA ARG A 44 -4.63 -7.96 -2.80
C ARG A 44 -5.06 -8.44 -4.18
N VAL A 45 -4.09 -8.89 -4.95
CA VAL A 45 -4.34 -9.62 -6.20
C VAL A 45 -4.85 -11.03 -5.85
N SER A 46 -5.74 -11.58 -6.68
CA SER A 46 -6.20 -12.96 -6.48
C SER A 46 -5.08 -13.95 -6.81
N ASP A 47 -5.01 -15.07 -6.09
CA ASP A 47 -3.98 -16.09 -6.33
C ASP A 47 -3.97 -16.56 -7.79
N LYS A 48 -5.16 -16.69 -8.38
CA LYS A 48 -5.34 -17.04 -9.80
C LYS A 48 -4.76 -15.98 -10.75
N ALA A 49 -4.96 -14.70 -10.46
CA ALA A 49 -4.41 -13.62 -11.28
C ALA A 49 -2.88 -13.56 -11.17
N GLN A 50 -2.33 -13.84 -9.98
CA GLN A 50 -0.88 -13.92 -9.78
C GLN A 50 -0.28 -15.13 -10.49
N GLU A 51 -0.92 -16.30 -10.40
CA GLU A 51 -0.51 -17.52 -11.12
C GLU A 51 -0.52 -17.30 -12.64
N ALA A 52 -1.62 -16.75 -13.18
CA ALA A 52 -1.71 -16.40 -14.59
C ALA A 52 -0.59 -15.44 -15.03
N SER A 53 -0.27 -14.44 -14.19
CA SER A 53 0.82 -13.49 -14.47
C SER A 53 2.19 -14.19 -14.54
N CYS A 54 2.46 -15.14 -13.64
CA CYS A 54 3.68 -15.95 -13.67
C CYS A 54 3.76 -16.83 -14.93
N LEU A 55 2.66 -17.48 -15.32
CA LEU A 55 2.61 -18.31 -16.53
C LEU A 55 2.84 -17.48 -17.79
N VAL A 56 2.24 -16.29 -17.89
CA VAL A 56 2.49 -15.37 -19.01
C VAL A 56 3.96 -14.97 -19.06
N ALA A 57 4.58 -14.63 -17.93
CA ALA A 57 6.00 -14.31 -17.87
C ALA A 57 6.89 -15.48 -18.33
N GLU A 58 6.56 -16.71 -17.93
CA GLU A 58 7.28 -17.92 -18.34
C GLU A 58 7.20 -18.14 -19.86
N LEU A 59 6.01 -17.98 -20.45
CA LEU A 59 5.81 -18.11 -21.91
C LEU A 59 6.62 -17.05 -22.68
N ILE A 60 6.60 -15.80 -22.19
CA ILE A 60 7.38 -14.70 -22.78
C ILE A 60 8.89 -15.02 -22.73
N ALA A 61 9.38 -15.53 -21.60
CA ALA A 61 10.78 -15.89 -21.43
C ALA A 61 11.21 -17.03 -22.36
N LYS A 62 10.40 -18.09 -22.46
CA LYS A 62 10.65 -19.25 -23.33
C LYS A 62 10.71 -18.86 -24.80
N ALA A 63 9.87 -17.93 -25.23
CA ALA A 63 9.75 -17.61 -26.64
C ALA A 63 10.86 -16.70 -27.20
N LYS A 64 11.72 -16.12 -26.35
CA LYS A 64 12.87 -15.26 -26.72
C LYS A 64 12.54 -14.05 -27.62
N LYS A 65 11.24 -13.77 -27.86
CA LYS A 65 10.69 -12.63 -28.60
C LYS A 65 9.69 -11.89 -27.71
N ALA A 66 10.19 -11.38 -26.61
CA ALA A 66 9.37 -10.90 -25.49
C ALA A 66 8.35 -9.83 -25.93
N HIS A 67 8.78 -8.87 -26.75
CA HIS A 67 7.94 -7.75 -27.18
C HIS A 67 6.71 -8.19 -28.01
N THR A 68 6.89 -9.06 -29.00
CA THR A 68 5.79 -9.51 -29.88
C THR A 68 4.80 -10.39 -29.13
N ILE A 69 5.30 -11.30 -28.30
CA ILE A 69 4.45 -12.28 -27.61
C ILE A 69 3.74 -11.66 -26.40
N ALA A 70 4.39 -10.76 -25.67
CA ALA A 70 3.72 -9.98 -24.64
C ALA A 70 2.54 -9.17 -25.22
N LYS A 71 2.73 -8.54 -26.38
CA LYS A 71 1.67 -7.77 -27.05
C LYS A 71 0.47 -8.65 -27.39
N ASN A 72 0.69 -9.85 -27.91
CA ASN A 72 -0.40 -10.78 -28.28
C ASN A 72 -1.09 -11.42 -27.06
N LEU A 73 -0.39 -11.61 -25.95
CA LEU A 73 -0.92 -12.26 -24.74
C LEU A 73 -1.61 -11.30 -23.77
N ILE A 74 -1.15 -10.04 -23.70
CA ILE A 74 -1.60 -9.07 -22.69
C ILE A 74 -2.69 -8.14 -23.24
N LEU A 75 -2.67 -7.84 -24.53
CA LEU A 75 -3.74 -7.02 -25.12
C LEU A 75 -5.02 -7.85 -25.23
N PRO A 76 -6.19 -7.27 -24.88
CA PRO A 76 -7.47 -7.91 -25.14
C PRO A 76 -7.64 -8.14 -26.65
N ALA A 77 -8.25 -9.27 -27.00
CA ALA A 77 -8.54 -9.67 -28.37
C ALA A 77 -9.50 -8.71 -29.08
#